data_AF-A0A2V7HSJ1-F1
#
_entry.id   AF-A0A2V7HSJ1-F1
#
_cell.length_a   1.000
_cell.length_b   1.000
_cell.length_c   1.000
_cell.angle_alpha   90.00
_cell.angle_beta   90.00
_cell.angle_gamma   90.00
#
_symmetry.space_group_name_H-M   'P 1'
#
loop_
_entity.id
_entity.type
_entity.pdbx_description
1 polymer ?
#
loop_
_entity_poly.entity_id
_entity_poly.type
_entity_poly.pdbx_seq_one_letter_code
_entity_poly.pdbx_strand_id
1 'polypeptide(L)'
;MADGTVRVPLDLAAVDRVLDDLARDGIEALAVCFLYSFLHPDHERAVAERARRRLPGVAVSVSSEVLPELREYERLSTTVANAYLLPRMGSYVRAFRRRVADAGIRCAPYINQSNGGTISLDEAVRAPVRTVLSGPSAGVMGAVWLARHRGLSSLVTFDMGGTSTDVSFVRDGAPALAFEREIDGIPLRVAGLDIETIGAGGGSIAWRDSGGALRVGPESAG
;
A
#
# COMPACT_ATOMS: atom_id res chain seq x y z
N MET A 1 16.94 -6.87 -24.23
CA MET A 1 18.09 -6.60 -23.34
C MET A 1 17.60 -6.87 -21.92
N ALA A 2 18.15 -7.86 -21.20
CA ALA A 2 17.49 -8.39 -19.98
C ALA A 2 18.41 -9.24 -19.06
N ASP A 3 19.74 -9.14 -19.15
CA ASP A 3 20.67 -10.02 -18.43
C ASP A 3 21.24 -9.43 -17.12
N GLY A 4 20.93 -8.16 -16.81
CA GLY A 4 21.39 -7.49 -15.59
C GLY A 4 22.83 -6.95 -15.65
N THR A 5 23.50 -7.02 -16.80
CA THR A 5 24.87 -6.52 -16.97
C THR A 5 24.94 -4.98 -16.84
N VAL A 6 25.84 -4.47 -15.99
CA VAL A 6 26.07 -3.01 -15.82
C VAL A 6 26.69 -2.42 -17.09
N ARG A 7 25.97 -1.51 -17.76
CA ARG A 7 26.45 -0.78 -18.94
C ARG A 7 27.04 0.58 -18.61
N VAL A 8 26.40 1.30 -17.70
CA VAL A 8 26.85 2.60 -17.20
C VAL A 8 27.07 2.43 -15.70
N PRO A 9 28.32 2.52 -15.21
CA PRO A 9 28.60 2.50 -13.79
C PRO A 9 27.88 3.64 -13.07
N LEU A 10 27.43 3.40 -11.84
CA LEU A 10 26.80 4.43 -11.02
C LEU A 10 27.81 5.56 -10.71
N ASP A 11 27.51 6.78 -11.17
CA ASP A 11 28.27 7.97 -10.79
C ASP A 11 27.83 8.44 -9.40
N LEU A 12 28.62 8.06 -8.40
CA LEU A 12 28.36 8.41 -7.00
C LEU A 12 28.46 9.92 -6.73
N ALA A 13 29.26 10.67 -7.49
CA ALA A 13 29.34 12.11 -7.34
C ALA A 13 28.10 12.80 -7.92
N ALA A 14 27.53 12.27 -9.01
CA ALA A 14 26.23 12.73 -9.51
C ALA A 14 25.09 12.43 -8.53
N VAL A 15 25.09 11.24 -7.93
CA VAL A 15 24.13 10.90 -6.87
C VAL A 15 24.23 11.87 -5.70
N ASP A 16 25.46 12.16 -5.23
CA ASP A 16 25.67 13.09 -4.12
C ASP A 16 25.11 14.49 -4.44
N ARG A 17 25.30 15.01 -5.65
CA ARG A 17 24.72 16.30 -6.08
C ARG A 17 23.20 16.28 -6.06
N VAL A 18 22.57 15.23 -6.59
CA VAL A 18 21.10 15.10 -6.58
C VAL A 18 20.57 15.03 -5.15
N LEU A 19 21.23 14.30 -4.25
CA LEU A 19 20.83 14.23 -2.84
C LEU A 19 20.97 15.60 -2.15
N ASP A 20 22.00 16.37 -2.46
CA ASP A 20 22.17 17.72 -1.91
C ASP A 20 21.10 18.69 -2.42
N ASP A 21 20.67 18.56 -3.68
CA ASP A 21 19.55 19.33 -4.23
C ASP A 21 18.23 18.97 -3.51
N LEU A 22 17.94 17.68 -3.36
CA LEU A 22 16.76 17.20 -2.64
C LEU A 22 16.77 17.58 -1.16
N ALA A 23 17.94 17.67 -0.53
CA ALA A 23 18.08 18.16 0.84
C ALA A 23 17.63 19.62 0.96
N ARG A 24 18.00 20.46 -0.02
CA ARG A 24 17.62 21.88 -0.07
C ARG A 24 16.12 22.05 -0.29
N ASP A 25 15.49 21.12 -1.02
CA ASP A 25 14.04 21.11 -1.25
C ASP A 25 13.23 20.61 -0.03
N GLY A 26 13.90 20.06 1.00
CA GLY A 26 13.25 19.68 2.26
C GLY A 26 12.31 18.47 2.14
N ILE A 27 12.65 17.50 1.30
CA ILE A 27 11.82 16.29 1.11
C ILE A 27 11.66 15.48 2.41
N GLU A 28 10.49 14.88 2.61
CA GLU A 28 10.24 13.97 3.75
C GLU A 28 10.51 12.49 3.40
N ALA A 29 10.46 12.15 2.12
CA ALA A 29 10.66 10.80 1.62
C ALA A 29 11.30 10.78 0.22
N LEU A 30 12.03 9.71 -0.07
CA LEU A 30 12.74 9.44 -1.33
C LEU A 30 12.34 8.06 -1.86
N ALA A 31 11.93 7.99 -3.13
CA ALA A 31 11.79 6.75 -3.88
C ALA A 31 12.97 6.57 -4.83
N VAL A 32 13.61 5.39 -4.79
CA VAL A 32 14.72 5.03 -5.67
C VAL A 32 14.25 3.92 -6.61
N CYS A 33 14.23 4.21 -7.92
CA CYS A 33 13.83 3.26 -8.96
C CYS A 33 14.75 3.37 -10.18
N PHE A 34 15.54 2.33 -10.43
CA PHE A 34 16.33 2.20 -11.65
C PHE A 34 15.74 1.14 -12.59
N LEU A 35 16.04 1.25 -13.88
CA LEU A 35 15.71 0.23 -14.85
C LEU A 35 16.48 -1.06 -14.52
N TYR A 36 15.80 -2.21 -14.60
CA TYR A 36 16.37 -3.54 -14.33
C TYR A 36 16.91 -3.76 -12.91
N SER A 37 16.57 -2.92 -11.94
CA SER A 37 16.98 -3.11 -10.54
C SER A 37 16.42 -4.37 -9.89
N PHE A 38 15.32 -4.91 -10.42
CA PHE A 38 14.78 -6.22 -10.03
C PHE A 38 15.72 -7.39 -10.40
N LEU A 39 16.65 -7.20 -11.36
CA LEU A 39 17.71 -8.16 -11.69
C LEU A 39 19.04 -7.81 -11.03
N HIS A 40 19.40 -6.52 -11.00
CA HIS A 40 20.67 -6.03 -10.47
C HIS A 40 20.46 -4.84 -9.52
N PRO A 41 20.15 -5.10 -8.23
CA PRO A 41 19.70 -4.08 -7.28
C PRO A 41 20.81 -3.17 -6.72
N ASP A 42 22.08 -3.49 -6.97
CA ASP A 42 23.21 -2.88 -6.25
C ASP A 42 23.32 -1.37 -6.43
N HIS A 43 22.96 -0.83 -7.59
CA HIS A 43 22.93 0.62 -7.79
C HIS A 43 21.87 1.30 -6.92
N GLU A 44 20.66 0.72 -6.80
CA GLU A 44 19.64 1.29 -5.92
C GLU A 44 20.04 1.18 -4.45
N ARG A 45 20.62 0.05 -4.04
CA ARG A 45 21.14 -0.14 -2.68
C ARG A 45 22.21 0.89 -2.34
N ALA A 46 23.15 1.13 -3.25
CA ALA A 46 24.20 2.12 -3.08
C ALA A 46 23.63 3.54 -2.93
N VAL A 47 22.64 3.91 -3.75
CA VAL A 47 21.94 5.20 -3.61
C VAL A 47 21.21 5.29 -2.27
N ALA A 48 20.48 4.25 -1.88
CA ALA A 48 19.72 4.23 -0.63
C ALA A 48 20.63 4.34 0.60
N GLU A 49 21.76 3.64 0.61
CA GLU A 49 22.75 3.73 1.69
C GLU A 49 23.32 5.15 1.82
N ARG A 50 23.60 5.80 0.68
CA ARG A 50 24.09 7.18 0.63
C ARG A 50 23.02 8.18 1.08
N ALA A 51 21.78 8.02 0.61
CA ALA A 51 20.64 8.84 1.01
C ALA A 51 20.41 8.76 2.52
N ARG A 52 20.42 7.56 3.12
CA ARG A 52 20.26 7.39 4.57
C ARG A 52 21.33 8.09 5.40
N ARG A 53 22.56 8.22 4.88
CA ARG A 53 23.64 8.98 5.54
C ARG A 53 23.50 10.48 5.38
N ARG A 54 23.17 10.96 4.17
CA ARG A 54 23.17 12.40 3.83
C ARG A 54 21.87 13.10 4.21
N LEU A 55 20.76 12.38 4.21
CA LEU A 55 19.42 12.88 4.48
C LEU A 55 18.85 12.23 5.76
N PRO A 56 19.47 12.49 6.94
CA PRO A 56 19.01 11.88 8.18
C PRO A 56 17.55 12.28 8.47
N GLY A 57 16.70 11.29 8.68
CA GLY A 57 15.28 11.49 8.94
C GLY A 57 14.38 11.40 7.70
N VAL A 58 14.93 11.43 6.49
CA VAL A 58 14.17 11.21 5.25
C VAL A 58 13.90 9.71 5.08
N ALA A 59 12.64 9.36 4.84
CA ALA A 59 12.26 7.98 4.59
C ALA A 59 12.72 7.54 3.19
N VAL A 60 13.25 6.31 3.03
CA VAL A 60 13.76 5.84 1.73
C VAL A 60 13.08 4.53 1.34
N SER A 61 12.38 4.55 0.19
CA SER A 61 11.86 3.35 -0.48
C SER A 61 12.74 2.96 -1.64
N VAL A 62 13.05 1.67 -1.75
CA VAL A 62 13.91 1.12 -2.80
C VAL A 62 13.07 0.15 -3.64
N SER A 63 12.99 0.38 -4.95
CA SER A 63 12.03 -0.37 -5.79
C SER A 63 12.32 -1.88 -5.82
N SER A 64 13.59 -2.27 -5.82
CA SER A 64 14.01 -3.67 -5.72
C SER A 64 13.72 -4.34 -4.37
N GLU A 65 13.41 -3.57 -3.32
CA GLU A 65 12.96 -4.10 -2.02
C GLU A 65 11.43 -4.14 -1.92
N VAL A 66 10.75 -3.17 -2.54
CA VAL A 66 9.28 -3.01 -2.50
C VAL A 66 8.59 -3.96 -3.48
N LEU A 67 9.01 -3.95 -4.74
CA LEU A 67 8.41 -4.71 -5.84
C LEU A 67 9.49 -5.10 -6.87
N PRO A 68 10.25 -6.19 -6.64
CA PRO A 68 11.29 -6.67 -7.54
C PRO A 68 10.72 -7.39 -8.77
N GLU A 69 9.90 -6.69 -9.56
CA GLU A 69 9.26 -7.21 -10.77
C GLU A 69 9.60 -6.38 -12.02
N LEU A 70 9.46 -7.04 -13.19
CA LEU A 70 9.49 -6.38 -14.49
C LEU A 70 8.29 -5.43 -14.62
N ARG A 71 8.43 -4.38 -15.46
CA ARG A 71 7.52 -3.23 -15.70
C ARG A 71 7.87 -2.01 -14.83
N GLU A 72 8.50 -1.02 -15.46
CA GLU A 72 9.04 0.16 -14.79
C GLU A 72 7.98 1.13 -14.27
N TYR A 73 6.85 1.28 -14.97
CA TYR A 73 5.84 2.27 -14.58
C TYR A 73 5.12 1.86 -13.29
N GLU A 74 4.57 0.64 -13.25
CA GLU A 74 3.87 0.10 -12.09
C GLU A 74 4.81 -0.11 -10.90
N ARG A 75 6.08 -0.44 -11.17
CA ARG A 75 7.12 -0.52 -10.13
C ARG A 75 7.43 0.85 -9.55
N LEU A 76 7.60 1.86 -10.39
CA LEU A 76 7.86 3.23 -9.96
C LEU A 76 6.67 3.77 -9.15
N SER A 77 5.45 3.67 -9.67
CA SER A 77 4.24 4.17 -8.99
C SER A 77 4.04 3.51 -7.62
N THR A 78 4.23 2.19 -7.53
CA THR A 78 4.15 1.45 -6.27
C THR A 78 5.24 1.88 -5.28
N THR A 79 6.46 2.10 -5.76
CA THR A 79 7.59 2.55 -4.92
C THR A 79 7.38 3.98 -4.41
N VAL A 80 6.84 4.86 -5.26
CA VAL A 80 6.47 6.24 -4.89
C VAL A 80 5.35 6.24 -3.87
N ALA A 81 4.28 5.46 -4.09
CA ALA A 81 3.19 5.32 -3.11
C ALA A 81 3.71 4.79 -1.77
N ASN A 82 4.62 3.81 -1.78
CA ASN A 82 5.26 3.32 -0.57
C ASN A 82 6.05 4.44 0.14
N ALA A 83 6.89 5.18 -0.58
CA ALA A 83 7.69 6.29 -0.04
C ALA A 83 6.79 7.37 0.59
N TYR A 84 5.71 7.74 -0.09
CA TYR A 84 4.74 8.72 0.38
C TYR A 84 4.10 8.31 1.71
N LEU A 85 3.83 7.02 1.90
CA LEU A 85 3.20 6.49 3.12
C LEU A 85 4.19 6.29 4.29
N LEU A 86 5.49 6.13 4.03
CA LEU A 86 6.49 5.80 5.04
C LEU A 86 6.48 6.73 6.27
N PRO A 87 6.53 8.08 6.12
CA PRO A 87 6.61 8.97 7.29
C PRO A 87 5.37 8.87 8.20
N ARG A 88 4.18 8.76 7.57
CA ARG A 88 2.90 8.64 8.25
C ARG A 88 2.77 7.30 8.95
N MET A 89 3.10 6.20 8.26
CA MET A 89 3.07 4.87 8.86
C MET A 89 4.06 4.73 10.01
N GLY A 90 5.29 5.25 9.85
CA GLY A 90 6.30 5.24 10.91
C GLY A 90 5.84 5.96 12.18
N SER A 91 5.15 7.10 12.03
CA SER A 91 4.57 7.85 13.15
C SER A 91 3.42 7.09 13.82
N TYR A 92 2.51 6.52 13.02
CA TYR A 92 1.39 5.71 13.49
C TYR A 92 1.87 4.49 14.28
N VAL A 93 2.78 3.69 13.70
CA VAL A 93 3.30 2.48 14.33
C VAL A 93 4.03 2.79 15.64
N ARG A 94 4.79 3.89 15.69
CA ARG A 94 5.48 4.31 16.92
C ARG A 94 4.49 4.68 18.03
N ALA A 95 3.45 5.44 17.70
CA ALA A 95 2.38 5.78 18.64
C ALA A 95 1.61 4.54 19.11
N PHE A 96 1.33 3.62 18.18
CA PHE A 96 0.64 2.37 18.48
C PHE A 96 1.45 1.47 19.42
N ARG A 97 2.75 1.26 19.15
CA ARG A 97 3.67 0.52 20.04
C ARG A 97 3.65 1.06 21.46
N ARG A 98 3.77 2.39 21.60
CA ARG A 98 3.76 3.04 22.91
C ARG A 98 2.44 2.75 23.65
N ARG A 99 1.30 2.96 23.00
CA ARG A 99 -0.02 2.74 23.62
C ARG A 99 -0.26 1.29 24.02
N VAL A 100 0.20 0.33 23.23
CA VAL A 100 0.12 -1.11 23.54
C VAL A 100 0.96 -1.43 24.79
N ALA A 101 2.18 -0.89 24.86
CA ALA A 101 3.05 -1.05 26.01
C ALA A 101 2.48 -0.39 27.28
N ASP A 102 1.97 0.84 27.17
CA ASP A 102 1.35 1.59 28.28
C ASP A 102 0.11 0.86 28.83
N ALA A 103 -0.60 0.11 27.99
CA ALA A 103 -1.72 -0.74 28.37
C ALA A 103 -1.31 -2.07 29.05
N GLY A 104 0.00 -2.33 29.21
CA GLY A 104 0.52 -3.56 29.83
C GLY A 104 0.42 -4.80 28.94
N ILE A 105 0.15 -4.63 27.64
CA ILE A 105 0.06 -5.74 26.68
C ILE A 105 1.47 -6.20 26.32
N ARG A 106 1.78 -7.46 26.67
CA ARG A 106 3.14 -8.03 26.50
C ARG A 106 3.36 -8.73 25.15
N CYS A 107 2.30 -8.95 24.37
CA CYS A 107 2.43 -9.56 23.05
C CYS A 107 2.76 -8.50 21.99
N ALA A 108 3.56 -8.91 21.00
CA ALA A 108 3.85 -8.06 19.85
C ALA A 108 2.59 -7.93 18.99
N PRO A 109 2.12 -6.70 18.69
CA PRO A 109 0.95 -6.51 17.86
C PRO A 109 1.28 -6.71 16.37
N TYR A 110 0.25 -7.05 15.60
CA TYR A 110 0.31 -7.24 14.16
C TYR A 110 -0.70 -6.30 13.48
N ILE A 111 -0.46 -6.02 12.19
CA ILE A 111 -1.35 -5.22 11.34
C ILE A 111 -1.86 -6.09 10.21
N ASN A 112 -3.15 -5.95 9.86
CA ASN A 112 -3.71 -6.61 8.69
C ASN A 112 -3.05 -6.08 7.40
N GLN A 113 -2.87 -6.94 6.41
CA GLN A 113 -2.40 -6.56 5.07
C GLN A 113 -3.50 -6.83 4.04
N SER A 114 -3.34 -6.22 2.86
CA SER A 114 -4.32 -6.24 1.78
C SER A 114 -4.70 -7.65 1.33
N ASN A 115 -3.78 -8.63 1.42
CA ASN A 115 -4.01 -10.01 0.98
C ASN A 115 -4.79 -10.89 1.98
N GLY A 116 -5.33 -10.30 3.06
CA GLY A 116 -6.09 -11.02 4.10
C GLY A 116 -5.22 -11.65 5.20
N GLY A 117 -3.90 -11.55 5.10
CA GLY A 117 -2.98 -11.94 6.18
C GLY A 117 -2.69 -10.82 7.17
N THR A 118 -1.72 -11.08 8.04
CA THR A 118 -1.18 -10.09 8.99
C THR A 118 0.33 -9.97 8.85
N ILE A 119 0.87 -8.78 9.10
CA ILE A 119 2.31 -8.48 9.06
C ILE A 119 2.76 -7.85 10.39
N SER A 120 4.06 -7.96 10.68
CA SER A 120 4.62 -7.30 11.86
C SER A 120 4.60 -5.78 11.69
N LEU A 121 4.74 -5.07 12.81
CA LEU A 121 4.87 -3.61 12.79
C LEU A 121 6.09 -3.12 11.99
N ASP A 122 7.22 -3.82 12.05
CA ASP A 122 8.41 -3.43 11.30
C ASP A 122 8.22 -3.65 9.79
N GLU A 123 7.50 -4.72 9.42
CA GLU A 123 7.11 -4.94 8.03
C GLU A 123 6.17 -3.85 7.52
N ALA A 124 5.18 -3.47 8.33
CA ALA A 124 4.24 -2.41 7.98
C ALA A 124 4.95 -1.07 7.78
N VAL A 125 5.99 -0.78 8.57
CA VAL A 125 6.82 0.41 8.36
C VAL A 125 7.72 0.25 7.13
N ARG A 126 8.22 -0.94 6.80
CA ARG A 126 9.08 -1.12 5.62
C ARG A 126 8.31 -1.03 4.31
N ALA A 127 7.11 -1.60 4.27
CA ALA A 127 6.28 -1.69 3.08
C ALA A 127 4.80 -1.31 3.36
N PRO A 128 4.52 -0.06 3.78
CA PRO A 128 3.15 0.40 4.09
C PRO A 128 2.17 0.24 2.93
N VAL A 129 2.66 0.19 1.68
CA VAL A 129 1.79 -0.04 0.52
C VAL A 129 1.02 -1.37 0.61
N ARG A 130 1.53 -2.35 1.36
CA ARG A 130 0.87 -3.65 1.62
C ARG A 130 -0.30 -3.57 2.60
N THR A 131 -0.54 -2.43 3.23
CA THR A 131 -1.67 -2.26 4.19
C THR A 131 -2.85 -1.51 3.58
N VAL A 132 -2.77 -1.14 2.29
CA VAL A 132 -3.83 -0.42 1.57
C VAL A 132 -5.08 -1.29 1.45
N LEU A 133 -6.21 -0.83 1.98
CA LEU A 133 -7.46 -1.61 2.11
C LEU A 133 -7.34 -2.88 3.01
N SER A 134 -6.43 -2.87 3.98
CA SER A 134 -6.30 -3.97 4.94
C SER A 134 -7.52 -4.18 5.85
N GLY A 135 -8.32 -3.14 6.09
CA GLY A 135 -9.56 -3.21 6.87
C GLY A 135 -10.63 -4.08 6.21
N PRO A 136 -11.10 -3.74 5.00
CA PRO A 136 -12.03 -4.57 4.23
C PRO A 136 -11.52 -6.01 4.06
N SER A 137 -10.23 -6.19 3.80
CA SER A 137 -9.63 -7.54 3.68
C SER A 137 -9.80 -8.37 4.95
N ALA A 138 -9.68 -7.78 6.13
CA ALA A 138 -9.93 -8.47 7.39
C ALA A 138 -11.40 -8.83 7.57
N GLY A 139 -12.32 -7.97 7.14
CA GLY A 139 -13.77 -8.24 7.11
C GLY A 139 -14.09 -9.44 6.23
N VAL A 140 -13.52 -9.50 5.03
CA VAL A 140 -13.67 -10.65 4.11
C VAL A 140 -13.16 -11.94 4.74
N MET A 141 -11.98 -11.90 5.36
CA MET A 141 -11.43 -13.09 6.04
C MET A 141 -12.27 -13.53 7.24
N GLY A 142 -12.88 -12.59 7.96
CA GLY A 142 -13.86 -12.89 9.01
C GLY A 142 -15.11 -13.58 8.46
N ALA A 143 -15.65 -13.10 7.33
CA ALA A 143 -16.78 -13.73 6.65
C ALA A 143 -16.44 -15.14 6.14
N VAL A 144 -15.26 -15.34 5.57
CA VAL A 144 -14.74 -16.66 5.15
C VAL A 144 -14.66 -17.60 6.35
N TRP A 145 -14.11 -17.12 7.48
CA TRP A 145 -14.03 -17.91 8.71
C TRP A 145 -15.43 -18.33 9.18
N LEU A 146 -16.38 -17.40 9.24
CA LEU A 146 -17.76 -17.69 9.66
C LEU A 146 -18.44 -18.69 8.71
N ALA A 147 -18.31 -18.50 7.41
CA ALA A 147 -18.92 -19.35 6.40
C ALA A 147 -18.44 -20.79 6.47
N ARG A 148 -17.13 -21.00 6.68
CA ARG A 148 -16.56 -22.33 6.92
C ARG A 148 -17.22 -23.03 8.11
N HIS A 149 -17.48 -22.32 9.20
CA HIS A 149 -18.17 -22.86 10.38
C HIS A 149 -19.68 -23.10 10.16
N ARG A 150 -20.23 -22.61 9.05
CA ARG A 150 -21.63 -22.84 8.63
C ARG A 150 -21.75 -23.84 7.49
N GLY A 151 -20.65 -24.45 7.05
CA GLY A 151 -20.65 -25.36 5.90
C GLY A 151 -20.90 -24.67 4.57
N LEU A 152 -20.69 -23.35 4.50
CA LEU A 152 -20.82 -22.55 3.27
C LEU A 152 -19.43 -22.37 2.64
N SER A 153 -19.32 -22.60 1.34
CA SER A 153 -18.07 -22.42 0.58
C SER A 153 -18.10 -21.18 -0.32
N SER A 154 -19.26 -20.61 -0.61
CA SER A 154 -19.39 -19.46 -1.51
C SER A 154 -20.27 -18.39 -0.89
N LEU A 155 -19.84 -17.13 -0.97
CA LEU A 155 -20.57 -15.97 -0.45
C LEU A 155 -20.16 -14.69 -1.16
N VAL A 156 -21.03 -13.69 -1.06
CA VAL A 156 -20.71 -12.29 -1.37
C VAL A 156 -20.65 -11.56 -0.04
N THR A 157 -19.54 -10.87 0.21
CA THR A 157 -19.44 -9.94 1.35
C THR A 157 -20.02 -8.59 0.96
N PHE A 158 -20.64 -7.92 1.92
CA PHE A 158 -21.22 -6.59 1.74
C PHE A 158 -20.98 -5.82 3.04
N ASP A 159 -20.01 -4.90 3.01
CA ASP A 159 -19.67 -4.04 4.14
C ASP A 159 -19.96 -2.58 3.76
N MET A 160 -21.05 -2.03 4.29
CA MET A 160 -21.48 -0.67 4.00
C MET A 160 -21.18 0.23 5.18
N GLY A 161 -20.30 1.20 4.96
CA GLY A 161 -20.03 2.30 5.88
C GLY A 161 -20.90 3.53 5.61
N GLY A 162 -20.49 4.67 6.17
CA GLY A 162 -21.13 5.96 5.91
C GLY A 162 -20.89 6.47 4.48
N THR A 163 -19.68 6.29 3.97
CA THR A 163 -19.25 6.90 2.70
C THR A 163 -19.20 5.90 1.55
N SER A 164 -18.82 4.65 1.84
CA SER A 164 -18.54 3.62 0.83
C SER A 164 -19.13 2.27 1.21
N THR A 165 -19.21 1.39 0.21
CA THR A 165 -19.56 -0.01 0.35
C THR A 165 -18.46 -0.87 -0.27
N ASP A 166 -17.92 -1.81 0.50
CA ASP A 166 -16.92 -2.78 0.05
C ASP A 166 -17.58 -4.14 -0.22
N VAL A 167 -17.33 -4.69 -1.40
CA VAL A 167 -17.92 -5.96 -1.86
C VAL A 167 -16.80 -6.89 -2.33
N SER A 168 -16.85 -8.15 -1.90
CA SER A 168 -15.92 -9.19 -2.35
C SER A 168 -16.64 -10.52 -2.56
N PHE A 169 -16.25 -11.22 -3.62
CA PHE A 169 -16.75 -12.55 -3.94
C PHE A 169 -15.80 -13.64 -3.43
N VAL A 170 -16.35 -14.57 -2.65
CA VAL A 170 -15.65 -15.75 -2.13
C VAL A 170 -16.24 -16.97 -2.80
N ARG A 171 -15.37 -17.81 -3.36
CA ARG A 171 -15.75 -19.05 -4.04
C ARG A 171 -14.91 -20.20 -3.53
N ASP A 172 -15.53 -21.36 -3.35
CA ASP A 172 -14.84 -22.59 -2.96
C ASP A 172 -13.99 -22.43 -1.67
N GLY A 173 -14.45 -21.57 -0.76
CA GLY A 173 -13.84 -21.28 0.54
C GLY A 173 -12.66 -20.30 0.49
N ALA A 174 -12.42 -19.65 -0.65
CA ALA A 174 -11.32 -18.71 -0.84
C ALA A 174 -11.77 -17.40 -1.50
N PRO A 175 -11.34 -16.22 -0.99
CA PRO A 175 -11.49 -14.95 -1.70
C PRO A 175 -10.55 -14.90 -2.91
N ALA A 176 -10.96 -14.21 -3.97
CA ALA A 176 -10.08 -13.94 -5.10
C ALA A 176 -8.95 -12.97 -4.71
N LEU A 177 -7.81 -13.09 -5.38
CA LEU A 177 -6.67 -12.19 -5.23
C LEU A 177 -6.54 -11.31 -6.47
N ALA A 178 -6.35 -10.01 -6.25
CA ALA A 178 -5.94 -9.05 -7.27
C ALA A 178 -4.48 -8.66 -7.02
N PHE A 179 -3.69 -8.56 -8.09
CA PHE A 179 -2.25 -8.21 -8.01
C PHE A 179 -1.95 -6.81 -8.51
N GLU A 180 -2.94 -6.15 -9.09
CA GLU A 180 -2.85 -4.81 -9.65
C GLU A 180 -4.16 -4.10 -9.33
N ARG A 181 -4.08 -2.81 -9.02
CA ARG A 181 -5.23 -1.96 -8.79
C ARG A 181 -4.91 -0.53 -9.19
N GLU A 182 -5.94 0.24 -9.43
CA GLU A 182 -5.83 1.66 -9.69
C GLU A 182 -6.33 2.45 -8.49
N ILE A 183 -5.55 3.42 -8.01
CA ILE A 183 -5.98 4.39 -7.01
C ILE A 183 -5.75 5.77 -7.61
N ASP A 184 -6.84 6.51 -7.80
CA ASP A 184 -6.80 7.87 -8.37
C ASP A 184 -6.04 7.93 -9.72
N GLY A 185 -6.29 6.97 -10.62
CA GLY A 185 -5.60 6.88 -11.91
C GLY A 185 -4.17 6.33 -11.86
N ILE A 186 -3.63 6.03 -10.67
CA ILE A 186 -2.27 5.53 -10.49
C ILE A 186 -2.32 4.00 -10.29
N PRO A 187 -1.68 3.21 -11.17
CA PRO A 187 -1.62 1.77 -10.98
C PRO A 187 -0.69 1.44 -9.82
N LEU A 188 -1.12 0.56 -8.92
CA LEU A 188 -0.34 0.00 -7.83
C LEU A 188 -0.33 -1.52 -7.96
N ARG A 189 0.88 -2.07 -8.01
CA ARG A 189 1.15 -3.50 -8.06
C ARG A 189 1.34 -4.02 -6.64
N VAL A 190 0.22 -4.25 -5.96
CA VAL A 190 0.18 -4.79 -4.60
C VAL A 190 -0.82 -5.93 -4.55
N ALA A 191 -0.36 -7.09 -4.08
CA ALA A 191 -1.25 -8.23 -3.86
C ALA A 191 -2.28 -7.90 -2.77
N GLY A 192 -3.56 -7.99 -3.12
CA GLY A 192 -4.68 -7.78 -2.22
C GLY A 192 -5.81 -8.76 -2.49
N LEU A 193 -6.75 -8.85 -1.55
CA LEU A 193 -8.03 -9.46 -1.84
C LEU A 193 -8.75 -8.62 -2.90
N ASP A 194 -9.46 -9.31 -3.78
CA ASP A 194 -10.30 -8.70 -4.80
C ASP A 194 -11.55 -8.13 -4.13
N ILE A 195 -11.52 -6.82 -3.90
CA ILE A 195 -12.53 -6.04 -3.20
C ILE A 195 -12.84 -4.83 -4.06
N GLU A 196 -14.11 -4.69 -4.41
CA GLU A 196 -14.64 -3.54 -5.12
C GLU A 196 -15.23 -2.57 -4.12
N THR A 197 -14.77 -1.33 -4.16
CA THR A 197 -15.29 -0.24 -3.32
C THR A 197 -16.20 0.64 -4.15
N ILE A 198 -17.47 0.71 -3.76
CA ILE A 198 -18.49 1.57 -4.37
C ILE A 198 -18.63 2.83 -3.52
N GLY A 199 -18.57 4.00 -4.16
CA GLY A 199 -18.78 5.32 -3.53
C GLY A 199 -20.24 5.61 -3.16
N ALA A 200 -20.88 4.65 -2.51
CA ALA A 200 -22.23 4.77 -1.96
C ALA A 200 -22.25 4.11 -0.58
N GLY A 201 -22.74 4.83 0.41
CA GLY A 201 -22.87 4.37 1.79
C GLY A 201 -24.11 4.97 2.45
N GLY A 202 -24.25 4.76 3.76
CA GLY A 202 -25.42 5.24 4.51
C GLY A 202 -25.57 6.77 4.54
N GLY A 203 -24.50 7.51 4.30
CA GLY A 203 -24.45 8.98 4.26
C GLY A 203 -24.57 9.58 2.87
N SER A 204 -24.69 8.77 1.81
CA SER A 204 -24.75 9.28 0.43
C SER A 204 -25.94 10.21 0.21
N ILE A 205 -25.66 11.37 -0.37
CA ILE A 205 -26.64 12.43 -0.56
C ILE A 205 -27.53 12.10 -1.75
N ALA A 206 -28.84 12.16 -1.54
CA ALA A 206 -29.84 12.02 -2.58
C ALA A 206 -30.10 13.38 -3.26
N TRP A 207 -30.06 13.41 -4.59
CA TRP A 207 -30.28 14.62 -5.39
C TRP A 207 -31.04 14.28 -6.68
N ARG A 208 -31.58 15.30 -7.35
CA ARG A 208 -32.25 15.14 -8.65
C ARG A 208 -31.34 15.68 -9.74
N ASP A 209 -31.10 14.87 -10.77
CA ASP A 209 -30.32 15.32 -11.91
C ASP A 209 -31.10 16.28 -12.82
N SER A 210 -30.42 16.84 -13.82
CA SER A 210 -31.02 17.77 -14.77
C SER A 210 -32.15 17.15 -15.60
N GLY A 211 -32.18 15.81 -15.72
CA GLY A 211 -33.27 15.06 -16.34
C GLY A 211 -34.43 14.73 -15.39
N GLY A 212 -34.31 15.10 -14.11
CA GLY A 212 -35.33 14.90 -13.09
C GLY A 212 -35.28 13.55 -12.38
N ALA A 213 -34.29 12.70 -12.69
CA ALA A 213 -34.12 11.38 -12.07
C ALA A 213 -33.47 11.50 -10.68
N LEU A 214 -33.86 10.62 -9.76
CA LEU A 214 -33.26 10.53 -8.43
C LEU A 214 -31.90 9.84 -8.52
N ARG A 215 -30.87 10.49 -7.96
CA ARG A 215 -29.50 10.00 -7.83
C ARG A 215 -29.12 9.96 -6.36
N VAL A 216 -28.21 9.07 -5.98
CA VAL A 216 -27.67 8.95 -4.62
C VAL A 216 -26.15 8.82 -4.74
N GLY A 217 -25.42 9.72 -4.08
CA GLY A 217 -23.97 9.85 -4.23
C GLY A 217 -23.54 10.56 -5.52
N PRO A 218 -22.23 10.73 -5.76
CA PRO A 218 -21.12 10.26 -4.92
C PRO A 218 -20.84 11.14 -3.69
N GLU A 219 -21.47 12.32 -3.58
CA GLU A 219 -21.33 13.16 -2.38
C GLU A 219 -21.93 12.47 -1.13
N SER A 220 -21.28 12.66 0.02
CA SER A 220 -21.69 12.08 1.31
C SER A 220 -21.84 13.16 2.38
N ALA A 221 -22.79 12.98 3.29
CA ALA A 221 -22.96 13.78 4.50
C ALA A 221 -21.97 13.41 5.63
N GLY A 222 -21.11 12.40 5.39
CA GLY A 222 -20.09 11.91 6.31
C GLY A 222 -19.00 11.07 5.63
#